data_AF-K2DGF4-F1
#
_entry.id   AF-K2DGF4-F1
#
_cell.length_a   1.000
_cell.length_b   1.000
_cell.length_c   1.000
_cell.angle_alpha   90.00
_cell.angle_beta   90.00
_cell.angle_gamma   90.00
#
_symmetry.space_group_name_H-M   'P 1'
#
loop_
_entity.id
_entity.type
_entity.pdbx_description
1 polymer ?
#
loop_
_entity_poly.entity_id
_entity_poly.type
_entity_poly.pdbx_seq_one_letter_code
_entity_poly.pdbx_strand_id
1 'polypeptide(L)'
;MTKSRIPKLKNIQEEAEFWDTHDTTDFEDEFKTVKVRFAKNLSEGVTVRFDPATSNKLRVEAHQKGIGPTTLIRMWVLERLGGRDNVSYPLAGV
;
A
#
# COMPACT_ATOMS: atom_id res chain seq x y z
N MET A 1 -35.41 -7.35 22.05
CA MET A 1 -34.13 -7.70 21.38
C MET A 1 -34.17 -7.08 20.00
N THR A 2 -33.46 -5.97 19.79
CA THR A 2 -33.42 -5.29 18.49
C THR A 2 -32.62 -6.15 17.51
N LYS A 3 -33.25 -6.52 16.39
CA LYS A 3 -32.65 -7.32 15.33
C LYS A 3 -31.75 -6.39 14.51
N SER A 4 -30.46 -6.69 14.40
CA SER A 4 -29.55 -5.94 13.50
C SER A 4 -30.10 -5.93 12.07
N ARG A 5 -29.92 -4.82 11.35
CA ARG A 5 -30.32 -4.73 9.94
C ARG A 5 -29.34 -5.51 9.05
N ILE A 6 -28.10 -5.66 9.52
CA ILE A 6 -27.10 -6.51 8.87
C ILE A 6 -27.39 -7.99 9.21
N PRO A 7 -27.75 -8.83 8.22
CA PRO A 7 -28.04 -10.24 8.44
C PRO A 7 -26.76 -11.03 8.77
N LYS A 8 -26.93 -12.25 9.32
CA LYS A 8 -25.81 -13.20 9.41
C LYS A 8 -25.54 -13.78 8.03
N LEU A 9 -24.51 -13.26 7.37
CA LEU A 9 -24.04 -13.70 6.05
C LEU A 9 -23.26 -15.02 6.22
N LYS A 10 -23.48 -15.98 5.31
CA LYS A 10 -22.92 -17.34 5.46
C LYS A 10 -21.55 -17.50 4.81
N ASN A 11 -21.26 -16.70 3.79
CA ASN A 11 -20.02 -16.73 3.03
C ASN A 11 -19.67 -15.35 2.47
N ILE A 12 -18.44 -15.21 1.98
CA ILE A 12 -17.89 -13.94 1.45
C ILE A 12 -18.64 -13.46 0.19
N GLN A 13 -19.16 -14.37 -0.64
CA GLN A 13 -19.86 -14.01 -1.88
C GLN A 13 -21.22 -13.37 -1.58
N GLU A 14 -21.98 -13.94 -0.65
CA GLU A 14 -23.25 -13.36 -0.15
C GLU A 14 -23.00 -12.00 0.52
N GLU A 15 -21.88 -11.84 1.21
CA GLU A 15 -21.49 -10.56 1.82
C GLU A 15 -21.18 -9.49 0.78
N ALA A 16 -20.42 -9.83 -0.26
CA ALA A 16 -20.14 -8.92 -1.36
C ALA A 16 -21.43 -8.48 -2.07
N GLU A 17 -22.30 -9.44 -2.42
CA GLU A 17 -23.58 -9.15 -3.06
C GLU A 17 -24.50 -8.28 -2.19
N PHE A 18 -24.48 -8.47 -0.86
CA PHE A 18 -25.21 -7.63 0.07
C PHE A 18 -24.70 -6.18 0.05
N TRP A 19 -23.38 -5.97 0.13
CA TRP A 19 -22.78 -4.64 0.11
C TRP A 19 -22.80 -3.96 -1.27
N ASP A 20 -22.85 -4.71 -2.35
CA ASP A 20 -23.02 -4.17 -3.71
C ASP A 20 -24.45 -3.64 -3.96
N THR A 21 -25.43 -4.17 -3.22
CA THR A 21 -26.86 -3.86 -3.42
C THR A 21 -27.45 -2.92 -2.38
N HIS A 22 -26.77 -2.69 -1.25
CA HIS A 22 -27.24 -1.84 -0.16
C HIS A 22 -26.29 -0.66 0.08
N ASP A 23 -26.85 0.50 0.39
CA ASP A 23 -26.03 1.66 0.74
C ASP A 23 -25.42 1.45 2.14
N THR A 24 -24.12 1.65 2.26
CA THR A 24 -23.41 1.61 3.54
C THR A 24 -23.92 2.66 4.53
N THR A 25 -24.48 3.79 4.07
CA THR A 25 -25.02 4.83 4.96
C THR A 25 -26.25 4.35 5.74
N ASP A 26 -27.00 3.40 5.19
CA ASP A 26 -28.18 2.82 5.84
C ASP A 26 -27.84 2.00 7.09
N PHE A 27 -26.55 1.77 7.38
CA PHE A 27 -26.09 1.01 8.54
C PHE A 27 -25.14 1.81 9.46
N GLU A 28 -25.02 3.13 9.27
CA GLU A 28 -24.10 3.99 10.05
C GLU A 28 -24.29 3.86 11.57
N ASP A 29 -25.52 3.71 12.04
CA ASP A 29 -25.85 3.54 13.47
C ASP A 29 -25.33 2.22 14.06
N GLU A 30 -25.03 1.23 13.21
CA GLU A 30 -24.50 -0.08 13.59
C GLU A 30 -22.96 -0.14 13.51
N PHE A 31 -22.32 0.87 12.90
CA PHE A 31 -20.86 0.93 12.80
C PHE A 31 -20.20 1.35 14.11
N LYS A 32 -19.02 0.78 14.34
CA LYS A 32 -18.17 1.14 15.47
C LYS A 32 -17.04 2.01 14.98
N THR A 33 -16.86 3.16 15.60
CA THR A 33 -15.72 4.03 15.32
C THR A 33 -14.43 3.29 15.64
N VAL A 34 -13.59 3.06 14.63
CA VAL A 34 -12.24 2.52 14.80
C VAL A 34 -11.24 3.65 14.83
N LYS A 35 -10.31 3.63 15.80
CA LYS A 35 -9.18 4.57 15.81
C LYS A 35 -8.14 4.10 14.81
N VAL A 36 -8.18 4.66 13.61
CA VAL A 36 -7.15 4.41 12.59
C VAL A 36 -5.92 5.25 12.90
N ARG A 37 -4.77 4.59 13.13
CA ARG A 37 -3.47 5.26 13.12
C ARG A 37 -2.93 5.24 11.71
N PHE A 38 -3.07 6.35 10.99
CA PHE A 38 -2.26 6.58 9.81
C PHE A 38 -0.83 6.83 10.29
N ALA A 39 0.11 5.95 9.94
CA ALA A 39 1.51 6.18 10.22
C ALA A 39 1.95 7.44 9.45
N LYS A 40 2.13 8.56 10.16
CA LYS A 40 2.74 9.76 9.57
C LYS A 40 4.16 9.39 9.16
N ASN A 41 4.42 9.48 7.86
CA ASN A 41 5.72 9.30 7.23
C ASN A 41 6.33 7.90 7.46
N LEU A 42 5.85 6.90 6.72
CA LEU A 42 6.45 5.55 6.73
C LEU A 42 7.91 5.51 6.21
N SER A 43 8.46 6.60 5.69
CA SER A 43 9.84 6.68 5.22
C SER A 43 10.39 8.09 5.23
N GLU A 44 11.66 8.24 5.58
CA GLU A 44 12.44 9.47 5.40
C GLU A 44 13.26 9.38 4.10
N GLY A 45 13.33 10.50 3.36
CA GLY A 45 14.08 10.58 2.11
C GLY A 45 15.47 11.16 2.31
N VAL A 46 16.47 10.61 1.62
CA VAL A 46 17.83 11.16 1.56
C VAL A 46 18.10 11.66 0.15
N THR A 47 18.63 12.89 0.02
CA THR A 47 19.07 13.42 -1.27
C THR A 47 20.54 13.05 -1.49
N VAL A 48 20.80 12.23 -2.51
CA VAL A 48 22.16 11.86 -2.93
C VAL A 48 22.46 12.52 -4.27
N ARG A 49 23.59 13.24 -4.36
CA ARG A 49 24.05 13.86 -5.61
C ARG A 49 24.96 12.89 -6.36
N PHE A 50 24.69 12.73 -7.64
CA PHE A 50 25.52 11.96 -8.58
C PHE A 50 25.98 12.88 -9.70
N ASP A 51 27.14 12.57 -10.29
CA ASP A 51 27.54 13.21 -11.54
C ASP A 51 26.60 12.80 -12.69
N PRO A 52 26.56 13.55 -13.81
CA PRO A 52 25.65 13.27 -14.91
C PRO A 52 25.78 11.87 -15.52
N ALA A 53 27.01 11.33 -15.60
CA ALA A 53 27.24 10.01 -16.19
C ALA A 53 26.69 8.91 -15.29
N THR A 54 26.90 9.01 -13.98
CA THR A 54 26.34 8.07 -12.99
C THR A 54 24.81 8.16 -12.94
N SER A 55 24.25 9.38 -12.97
CA SER A 55 22.80 9.56 -13.01
C SER A 55 22.17 8.91 -14.25
N ASN A 56 22.82 9.03 -15.41
CA ASN A 56 22.34 8.40 -16.64
C ASN A 56 22.41 6.87 -16.56
N LYS A 57 23.51 6.31 -16.06
CA LYS A 57 23.64 4.86 -15.85
C LYS A 57 22.52 4.32 -14.94
N LEU A 58 22.24 4.99 -13.83
CA LEU A 58 21.14 4.61 -12.93
C LEU A 58 19.77 4.59 -13.64
N ARG A 59 19.51 5.56 -14.54
CA ARG A 59 18.27 5.60 -15.32
C ARG A 59 18.18 4.45 -16.31
N VAL A 60 19.27 4.15 -17.02
CA VAL A 60 19.32 3.05 -17.99
C VAL A 60 19.09 1.71 -17.29
N GLU A 61 19.81 1.46 -16.20
CA GLU A 61 19.67 0.22 -15.41
C GLU A 61 18.26 0.05 -14.84
N ALA A 62 17.67 1.13 -14.31
CA ALA A 62 16.33 1.09 -13.76
C ALA A 62 15.29 0.81 -14.86
N HIS A 63 15.44 1.45 -16.02
CA HIS A 63 14.56 1.24 -17.17
C HIS A 63 14.62 -0.20 -17.69
N GLN A 64 15.82 -0.80 -17.81
CA GLN A 64 15.99 -2.20 -18.21
C GLN A 64 15.30 -3.17 -17.24
N LYS A 65 15.17 -2.78 -15.97
CA LYS A 65 14.48 -3.56 -14.91
C LYS A 65 13.00 -3.20 -14.77
N GLY A 66 12.48 -2.28 -15.58
CA GLY A 66 11.07 -1.84 -15.52
C GLY A 66 10.70 -1.07 -14.24
N ILE A 67 11.69 -0.49 -13.53
CA ILE A 67 11.47 0.23 -12.26
C ILE A 67 12.01 1.65 -12.34
N GLY A 68 11.59 2.50 -11.39
CA GLY A 68 12.10 3.87 -11.27
C GLY A 68 13.54 3.92 -10.71
N PRO A 69 14.35 4.93 -11.06
CA PRO A 69 15.72 5.09 -10.54
C PRO A 69 15.79 5.12 -9.01
N THR A 70 14.83 5.79 -8.34
CA THR A 70 14.76 5.85 -6.88
C THR A 70 14.48 4.47 -6.26
N THR A 71 13.64 3.65 -6.90
CA THR A 71 13.35 2.28 -6.47
C THR A 71 14.60 1.40 -6.58
N LEU A 72 15.32 1.51 -7.70
CA LEU A 72 16.58 0.78 -7.90
C LEU A 72 17.61 1.15 -6.83
N ILE A 73 17.83 2.45 -6.59
CA ILE A 73 18.75 2.94 -5.56
C ILE A 73 18.36 2.40 -4.18
N ARG A 74 17.07 2.47 -3.84
CA ARG A 74 16.56 1.96 -2.56
C ARG A 74 16.85 0.47 -2.40
N MET A 75 16.58 -0.33 -3.43
CA MET A 75 16.83 -1.77 -3.40
C MET A 75 18.30 -2.09 -3.15
N TRP A 76 19.21 -1.46 -3.90
CA TRP A 76 20.65 -1.67 -3.74
C TRP A 76 21.17 -1.23 -2.37
N VAL A 77 20.66 -0.12 -1.83
CA VAL A 77 21.02 0.33 -0.48
C VAL A 77 20.57 -0.70 0.56
N LEU A 78 19.32 -1.18 0.49
CA LEU A 78 18.81 -2.19 1.44
C LEU A 78 19.55 -3.53 1.32
N GLU A 79 19.83 -3.97 0.10
CA GLU A 79 20.62 -5.17 -0.17
C GLU A 79 21.99 -5.08 0.52
N ARG A 80 22.66 -3.92 0.41
CA ARG A 80 23.98 -3.71 1.02
C ARG A 80 23.94 -3.60 2.54
N LEU A 81 22.84 -3.11 3.09
CA LEU A 81 22.62 -3.03 4.54
C LEU A 81 22.17 -4.36 5.16
N GLY A 82 22.04 -5.43 4.37
CA GLY A 82 21.60 -6.74 4.86
C GLY A 82 20.10 -6.84 5.12
N GLY A 83 19.32 -5.89 4.63
CA GLY A 83 17.87 -5.82 4.82
C GLY A 83 17.12 -6.85 3.97
N ARG A 84 16.98 -8.08 4.51
CA ARG A 84 15.91 -9.01 4.14
C ARG A 84 14.67 -8.84 5.03
N ASP A 85 14.49 -7.67 5.62
CA ASP A 85 13.32 -7.41 6.45
C ASP A 85 12.17 -6.97 5.56
N ASN A 86 11.20 -7.87 5.42
CA ASN A 86 9.79 -7.64 5.04
C ASN A 86 9.38 -6.16 5.02
N VAL A 87 9.59 -5.47 3.90
CA VAL A 87 8.85 -4.25 3.60
C VAL A 87 7.93 -4.55 2.43
N SER A 88 6.76 -5.10 2.76
CA SER A 88 5.61 -5.12 1.88
C SER A 88 5.25 -3.67 1.57
N TYR A 89 5.73 -3.16 0.45
CA TYR A 89 5.03 -2.08 -0.22
C TYR A 89 4.08 -2.73 -1.23
N PRO A 90 2.78 -2.36 -1.22
CA PRO A 90 1.96 -2.62 -2.38
C PRO A 90 2.67 -1.93 -3.55
N LEU A 91 3.04 -2.73 -4.55
CA LEU A 91 3.35 -2.19 -5.87
C LEU A 91 2.17 -1.30 -6.23
N ALA A 92 2.47 -0.05 -6.52
CA ALA A 92 1.49 1.00 -6.78
C ALA A 92 0.29 0.45 -7.55
N GLY A 93 -0.88 0.55 -6.92
CA GLY A 93 -2.13 0.57 -7.66
C GLY A 93 -2.05 1.71 -8.67
N VAL A 94 -2.07 1.32 -9.94
CA VAL A 94 -2.71 2.09 -11.00
C VAL A 94 -4.10 1.50 -11.15
#